data_AF-A0A085A2I5-F1
#
_entry.id   AF-A0A085A2I5-F1
#
_cell.length_a   1.000
_cell.length_b   1.000
_cell.length_c   1.000
_cell.angle_alpha   90.00
_cell.angle_beta   90.00
_cell.angle_gamma   90.00
#
_symmetry.space_group_name_H-M   'P 1'
#
loop_
_entity.id
_entity.type
_entity.pdbx_description
1 polymer ?
#
loop_
_entity_poly.entity_id
_entity_poly.type
_entity_poly.pdbx_seq_one_letter_code
_entity_poly.pdbx_strand_id
1 'polypeptide(L)'
;MKRLADLNGIKDVNVISVGQQLKIPDGISKPQEVTSAQRGTQAVPTGTSDKGYPQANVGNSAEQAPWMKIALEQAKLWAGKYETEISRSTNYHKEIGINLPSLVGDNNAWCASFVNYCLISANPAYKKSNKPARALSFSTDSINFKKIDSPVYGAIACFKRKKGGHVCFVVANSDQTPGNIIVLGGNQSDSINFVDRSLRGLVGLYVPTTYFMLAEHDLVSEELVTGNADDFNASLNIDITTDGSES
;
A
#
# COMPACT_ATOMS: atom_id res chain seq x y z
N MET A 1 -32.34 -1.38 -29.32
CA MET A 1 -31.13 -0.84 -28.66
C MET A 1 -29.92 -1.30 -29.44
N LYS A 2 -29.04 -0.41 -29.94
CA LYS A 2 -27.74 -0.82 -30.50
C LYS A 2 -26.81 -1.18 -29.34
N ARG A 3 -26.09 -2.29 -29.43
CA ARG A 3 -25.09 -2.65 -28.41
C ARG A 3 -23.97 -1.62 -28.45
N LEU A 4 -23.37 -1.33 -27.30
CA LEU A 4 -22.32 -0.31 -27.16
C LEU A 4 -21.15 -0.57 -28.12
N ALA A 5 -20.84 -1.85 -28.38
CA ALA A 5 -19.83 -2.27 -29.35
C ALA A 5 -20.16 -1.82 -30.78
N ASP A 6 -21.39 -2.04 -31.23
CA ASP A 6 -21.85 -1.64 -32.57
C ASP A 6 -21.87 -0.11 -32.72
N LEU A 7 -22.21 0.61 -31.64
CA LEU A 7 -22.24 2.07 -31.62
C LEU A 7 -20.83 2.69 -31.76
N ASN A 8 -19.81 1.95 -31.31
CA ASN A 8 -18.42 2.38 -31.27
C ASN A 8 -17.53 1.68 -32.29
N GLY A 9 -18.10 0.82 -33.15
CA GLY A 9 -17.33 0.03 -34.12
C GLY A 9 -16.29 -0.90 -33.47
N ILE A 10 -16.50 -1.30 -32.22
CA ILE A 10 -15.60 -2.18 -31.48
C ILE A 10 -15.75 -3.60 -32.01
N LYS A 11 -14.68 -4.09 -32.65
CA LYS A 11 -14.64 -5.45 -33.21
C LYS A 11 -14.38 -6.52 -32.16
N ASP A 12 -13.64 -6.17 -31.10
CA ASP A 12 -13.36 -7.03 -29.96
C ASP A 12 -13.72 -6.29 -28.67
N VAL A 13 -14.75 -6.77 -27.98
CA VAL A 13 -15.28 -6.15 -26.75
C VAL A 13 -14.34 -6.27 -25.55
N ASN A 14 -13.29 -7.10 -25.66
CA ASN A 14 -12.32 -7.30 -24.59
C ASN A 14 -11.08 -6.41 -24.73
N VAL A 15 -11.01 -5.57 -25.75
CA VAL A 15 -9.86 -4.71 -26.03
C VAL A 15 -10.29 -3.24 -26.01
N ILE A 16 -9.72 -2.47 -25.09
CA ILE A 16 -9.92 -1.01 -24.99
C ILE A 16 -8.55 -0.35 -24.88
N SER A 17 -8.32 0.67 -25.70
CA SER A 17 -7.05 1.40 -25.75
C SER A 17 -7.09 2.66 -24.89
N VAL A 18 -5.95 3.02 -24.28
CA VAL A 18 -5.80 4.27 -23.53
C VAL A 18 -6.05 5.46 -24.47
N GLY A 19 -6.99 6.34 -24.11
CA GLY A 19 -7.42 7.49 -24.91
C GLY A 19 -8.59 7.22 -25.87
N GLN A 20 -9.12 6.00 -25.91
CA GLN A 20 -10.29 5.66 -26.74
C GLN A 20 -11.56 6.31 -26.19
N GLN A 21 -12.18 7.20 -26.98
CA GLN A 21 -13.46 7.83 -26.64
C GLN A 21 -14.63 6.95 -27.08
N LEU A 22 -15.53 6.63 -26.15
CA LEU A 22 -16.72 5.81 -26.41
C LEU A 22 -17.98 6.69 -26.41
N LYS A 23 -18.78 6.56 -27.47
CA LYS A 23 -20.13 7.06 -27.57
C LYS A 23 -21.04 6.16 -26.73
N ILE A 24 -21.90 6.77 -25.92
CA ILE A 24 -22.94 6.06 -25.17
C ILE A 24 -24.27 6.41 -25.83
N PRO A 25 -25.20 5.46 -26.04
CA PRO A 25 -26.51 5.80 -26.57
C PRO A 25 -27.28 6.63 -25.54
N ASP A 26 -27.81 7.78 -25.94
CA ASP A 26 -28.73 8.58 -25.12
C ASP A 26 -30.07 7.86 -25.00
N GLY A 27 -30.23 7.07 -23.92
CA GLY A 27 -31.49 6.39 -23.65
C GLY A 27 -31.45 5.51 -22.42
N ILE A 28 -32.20 5.90 -21.39
CA ILE A 28 -32.53 5.07 -20.23
C ILE A 28 -33.31 3.86 -20.77
N SER A 29 -32.73 2.66 -20.71
CA SER A 29 -33.48 1.43 -20.95
C SER A 29 -32.92 0.30 -20.09
N LYS A 30 -33.81 -0.29 -19.29
CA LYS A 30 -33.53 -1.38 -18.34
C LYS A 30 -32.97 -2.62 -19.07
N PRO A 31 -32.12 -3.43 -18.41
CA PRO A 31 -31.64 -4.69 -19.00
C PRO A 31 -32.79 -5.66 -19.24
N GLN A 32 -32.87 -6.26 -20.43
CA GLN A 32 -33.72 -7.41 -20.71
C GLN A 32 -32.96 -8.72 -20.45
N GLU A 33 -33.63 -9.65 -19.76
CA GLU A 33 -33.19 -11.02 -19.51
C GLU A 33 -33.02 -11.81 -20.81
N VAL A 34 -31.96 -12.63 -20.87
CA VAL A 34 -31.77 -13.66 -21.88
C VAL A 34 -31.85 -15.03 -21.21
N THR A 35 -32.83 -15.82 -21.66
CA THR A 35 -33.13 -17.19 -21.25
C THR A 35 -32.06 -18.18 -21.72
N SER A 36 -31.81 -19.17 -20.88
CA SER A 36 -30.76 -20.20 -20.91
C SER A 36 -30.87 -21.23 -22.03
N ALA A 37 -29.74 -21.54 -22.69
CA ALA A 37 -29.48 -22.83 -23.33
C ALA A 37 -28.09 -23.33 -22.91
N GLN A 38 -28.06 -24.50 -22.25
CA GLN A 38 -26.86 -25.10 -21.65
C GLN A 38 -25.93 -25.72 -22.70
N ARG A 39 -24.65 -25.31 -22.72
CA ARG A 39 -23.51 -26.22 -22.95
C ARG A 39 -22.19 -25.59 -22.47
N GLY A 40 -21.64 -26.15 -21.38
CA GLY A 40 -20.23 -26.06 -20.98
C GLY A 40 -19.70 -24.70 -20.52
N THR A 41 -19.83 -24.40 -19.23
CA THR A 41 -19.09 -23.29 -18.59
C THR A 41 -17.62 -23.67 -18.43
N GLN A 42 -16.80 -23.41 -19.45
CA GLN A 42 -15.39 -23.08 -19.21
C GLN A 42 -15.30 -21.57 -19.07
N ALA A 43 -15.19 -21.11 -17.82
CA ALA A 43 -14.73 -19.76 -17.53
C ALA A 43 -13.32 -19.64 -18.09
N VAL A 44 -13.16 -18.86 -19.15
CA VAL A 44 -11.85 -18.42 -19.60
C VAL A 44 -11.39 -17.41 -18.54
N PRO A 45 -10.26 -17.65 -17.86
CA PRO A 45 -9.83 -16.77 -16.78
C PRO A 45 -9.43 -15.42 -17.36
N THR A 46 -10.21 -14.38 -17.08
CA THR A 46 -9.67 -13.02 -16.96
C THR A 46 -8.55 -13.08 -15.93
N GLY A 47 -7.39 -12.53 -16.29
CA GLY A 47 -6.10 -12.72 -15.65
C GLY A 47 -6.12 -12.81 -14.11
N THR A 48 -5.21 -13.65 -13.62
CA THR A 48 -4.95 -13.94 -12.21
C THR A 48 -5.05 -12.68 -11.37
N SER A 49 -6.11 -12.61 -10.59
CA SER A 49 -6.39 -11.55 -9.63
C SER A 49 -5.45 -11.73 -8.45
N ASP A 50 -4.70 -10.67 -8.10
CA ASP A 50 -3.97 -10.61 -6.84
C ASP A 50 -4.99 -10.64 -5.68
N LYS A 51 -5.30 -11.85 -5.23
CA LYS A 51 -6.11 -12.09 -4.03
C LYS A 51 -5.28 -11.64 -2.83
N GLY A 52 -5.48 -10.41 -2.38
CA GLY A 52 -4.86 -9.90 -1.17
C GLY A 52 -5.01 -8.41 -0.95
N TYR A 53 -5.12 -7.60 -2.01
CA TYR A 53 -5.15 -6.15 -1.86
C TYR A 53 -6.58 -5.60 -1.93
N PRO A 54 -6.98 -4.69 -1.02
CA PRO A 54 -8.21 -3.94 -1.19
C PRO A 54 -8.14 -3.29 -2.58
N GLN A 55 -9.10 -3.67 -3.43
CA GLN A 55 -9.19 -3.14 -4.78
C GLN A 55 -9.41 -1.64 -4.66
N ALA A 56 -8.65 -0.86 -5.41
CA ALA A 56 -8.96 0.53 -5.64
C ALA A 56 -10.42 0.61 -6.11
N ASN A 57 -11.29 1.16 -5.28
CA ASN A 57 -12.70 1.33 -5.61
C ASN A 57 -12.81 2.23 -6.85
N VAL A 58 -12.95 1.62 -8.02
CA VAL A 58 -13.25 2.33 -9.28
C VAL A 58 -14.74 2.66 -9.26
N GLY A 59 -15.10 3.66 -8.46
CA GLY A 59 -16.48 4.09 -8.26
C GLY A 59 -16.58 5.26 -7.29
N ASN A 60 -16.17 6.46 -7.76
CA ASN A 60 -16.12 7.75 -7.06
C ASN A 60 -15.02 7.94 -5.97
N SER A 61 -14.44 9.14 -5.99
CA SER A 61 -13.67 9.84 -4.93
C SER A 61 -12.32 9.24 -4.46
N ALA A 62 -11.23 9.97 -4.73
CA ALA A 62 -9.86 9.90 -4.15
C ALA A 62 -9.26 8.51 -3.84
N GLU A 63 -8.15 8.15 -4.51
CA GLU A 63 -7.37 6.94 -4.20
C GLU A 63 -6.97 6.91 -2.71
N GLN A 64 -7.36 5.83 -2.01
CA GLN A 64 -7.06 5.63 -0.60
C GLN A 64 -5.54 5.49 -0.41
N ALA A 65 -4.97 6.28 0.52
CA ALA A 65 -3.55 6.29 0.87
C ALA A 65 -2.59 6.14 -0.34
N PRO A 66 -2.47 7.11 -1.26
CA PRO A 66 -1.74 6.96 -2.53
C PRO A 66 -0.26 6.53 -2.40
N TRP A 67 0.37 6.79 -1.26
CA TRP A 67 1.73 6.34 -0.96
C TRP A 67 1.86 4.82 -0.81
N MET A 68 0.76 4.12 -0.52
CA MET A 68 0.75 2.67 -0.43
C MET A 68 1.02 2.00 -1.76
N LYS A 69 0.57 2.60 -2.86
CA LYS A 69 0.93 2.13 -4.21
C LYS A 69 2.45 2.12 -4.39
N ILE A 70 3.12 3.20 -3.99
CA ILE A 70 4.59 3.29 -4.07
C ILE A 70 5.24 2.24 -3.16
N ALA A 71 4.74 2.07 -1.94
CA ALA A 71 5.28 1.07 -1.01
C ALA A 71 5.19 -0.36 -1.57
N LEU A 72 4.04 -0.71 -2.17
CA LEU A 72 3.81 -2.01 -2.81
C LEU A 72 4.69 -2.21 -4.05
N GLU A 73 4.86 -1.18 -4.87
CA GLU A 73 5.77 -1.21 -6.02
C GLU A 73 7.23 -1.44 -5.58
N GLN A 74 7.67 -0.79 -4.50
CA GLN A 74 9.00 -1.03 -3.93
C GLN A 74 9.14 -2.43 -3.33
N ALA A 75 8.12 -2.92 -2.61
CA ALA A 75 8.12 -4.28 -2.06
C ALA A 75 8.23 -5.33 -3.17
N LYS A 76 7.51 -5.14 -4.28
CA LYS A 76 7.59 -6.00 -5.46
C LYS A 76 8.93 -5.90 -6.18
N LEU A 77 9.47 -4.68 -6.31
CA LEU A 77 10.77 -4.45 -6.96
C LEU A 77 11.90 -5.13 -6.19
N TRP A 78 11.86 -5.08 -4.86
CA TRP A 78 12.88 -5.62 -3.97
C TRP A 78 12.49 -6.95 -3.33
N ALA A 79 11.59 -7.69 -3.95
CA ALA A 79 11.10 -8.96 -3.40
C ALA A 79 12.24 -9.95 -3.18
N GLY A 80 12.39 -10.45 -1.95
CA GLY A 80 13.47 -11.36 -1.54
C GLY A 80 14.85 -10.70 -1.46
N LYS A 81 14.96 -9.37 -1.51
CA LYS A 81 16.23 -8.63 -1.48
C LYS A 81 16.47 -7.98 -0.13
N TYR A 82 17.71 -8.11 0.35
CA TYR A 82 18.18 -7.44 1.55
C TYR A 82 18.88 -6.12 1.21
N GLU A 83 19.09 -5.28 2.20
CA GLU A 83 19.68 -3.95 2.10
C GLU A 83 21.04 -3.93 1.40
N THR A 84 21.80 -5.02 1.47
CA THR A 84 23.09 -5.16 0.77
C THR A 84 22.94 -5.22 -0.75
N GLU A 85 21.82 -5.74 -1.25
CA GLU A 85 21.47 -5.75 -2.67
C GLU A 85 20.75 -4.46 -3.05
N ILE A 86 19.78 -4.00 -2.23
CA ILE A 86 19.04 -2.76 -2.46
C ILE A 86 20.01 -1.56 -2.54
N SER A 87 20.97 -1.48 -1.62
CA SER A 87 21.94 -0.39 -1.52
C SER A 87 22.90 -0.28 -2.71
N ARG A 88 22.92 -1.26 -3.63
CA ARG A 88 23.72 -1.20 -4.87
C ARG A 88 23.08 -0.30 -5.93
N SER A 89 21.76 -0.13 -5.86
CA SER A 89 20.98 0.58 -6.88
C SER A 89 20.27 1.81 -6.32
N THR A 90 19.81 1.76 -5.08
CA THR A 90 19.10 2.87 -4.45
C THR A 90 19.58 3.10 -3.03
N ASN A 91 19.35 4.32 -2.53
CA ASN A 91 19.56 4.65 -1.14
C ASN A 91 18.45 5.62 -0.72
N TYR A 92 17.44 5.09 -0.03
CA TYR A 92 16.28 5.87 0.41
C TYR A 92 16.66 7.12 1.19
N HIS A 93 17.77 7.14 1.95
CA HIS A 93 18.24 8.37 2.59
C HIS A 93 18.51 9.48 1.57
N LYS A 94 19.22 9.16 0.48
CA LYS A 94 19.54 10.14 -0.58
C LYS A 94 18.30 10.57 -1.34
N GLU A 95 17.38 9.65 -1.63
CA GLU A 95 16.10 9.96 -2.29
C GLU A 95 15.26 10.98 -1.50
N ILE A 96 15.36 10.96 -0.17
CA ILE A 96 14.71 11.94 0.70
C ILE A 96 15.61 13.14 1.05
N GLY A 97 16.76 13.31 0.39
CA GLY A 97 17.68 14.43 0.60
C GLY A 97 18.50 14.37 1.89
N ILE A 98 18.72 13.20 2.46
CA ILE A 98 19.59 12.95 3.61
C ILE A 98 20.89 12.30 3.15
N ASN A 99 22.03 12.88 3.55
CA ASN A 99 23.34 12.39 3.17
C ASN A 99 23.85 11.28 4.12
N LEU A 100 23.25 10.09 4.03
CA LEU A 100 23.79 8.86 4.62
C LEU A 100 24.28 7.94 3.49
N PRO A 101 25.46 7.31 3.65
CA PRO A 101 26.17 6.72 2.51
C PRO A 101 25.58 5.39 2.03
N SER A 102 24.94 4.63 2.92
CA SER A 102 24.42 3.29 2.62
C SER A 102 23.17 3.01 3.46
N LEU A 103 22.37 2.04 3.00
CA LEU A 103 21.31 1.42 3.81
C LEU A 103 21.88 0.37 4.78
N VAL A 104 23.09 -0.13 4.52
CA VAL A 104 23.63 -1.32 5.20
C VAL A 104 24.05 -1.03 6.64
N GLY A 105 23.61 -1.90 7.54
CA GLY A 105 24.04 -2.00 8.93
C GLY A 105 23.25 -1.16 9.93
N ASP A 106 23.26 -1.59 11.18
CA ASP A 106 22.42 -1.08 12.28
C ASP A 106 22.50 0.42 12.57
N ASN A 107 23.57 1.09 12.13
CA ASN A 107 23.72 2.54 12.29
C ASN A 107 23.03 3.35 11.19
N ASN A 108 22.49 2.69 10.15
CA ASN A 108 21.88 3.28 8.97
C ASN A 108 20.40 2.88 8.82
N ALA A 109 19.67 2.79 9.95
CA ALA A 109 18.26 2.44 9.94
C ALA A 109 17.45 3.30 8.96
N TRP A 110 16.85 2.66 7.96
CA TRP A 110 16.25 3.34 6.81
C TRP A 110 14.72 3.24 6.73
N CYS A 111 14.07 2.65 7.74
CA CYS A 111 12.59 2.58 7.84
C CYS A 111 11.89 3.93 7.63
N ALA A 112 12.37 4.99 8.30
CA ALA A 112 11.82 6.33 8.16
C ALA A 112 12.10 6.95 6.78
N SER A 113 13.23 6.59 6.16
CA SER A 113 13.58 7.10 4.84
C SER A 113 12.74 6.44 3.76
N PHE A 114 12.47 5.14 3.90
CA PHE A 114 11.52 4.41 3.06
C PHE A 114 10.11 5.01 3.14
N VAL A 115 9.57 5.22 4.35
CA VAL A 115 8.24 5.83 4.52
C VAL A 115 8.18 7.23 3.92
N ASN A 116 9.18 8.07 4.17
CA ASN A 116 9.25 9.40 3.56
C ASN A 116 9.39 9.36 2.03
N TYR A 117 10.12 8.39 1.48
CA TYR A 117 10.21 8.17 0.04
C TYR A 117 8.83 7.86 -0.56
N CYS A 118 8.10 6.90 0.00
CA CYS A 118 6.75 6.57 -0.44
C CYS A 118 5.81 7.78 -0.41
N LEU A 119 5.91 8.62 0.62
CA LEU A 119 5.10 9.85 0.75
C LEU A 119 5.41 10.90 -0.33
N ILE A 120 6.69 11.17 -0.60
CA ILE A 120 7.06 12.20 -1.60
C ILE A 120 6.90 11.72 -3.03
N SER A 121 6.98 10.41 -3.27
CA SER A 121 6.82 9.80 -4.58
C SER A 121 5.36 9.53 -4.97
N ALA A 122 4.44 9.66 -4.02
CA ALA A 122 3.01 9.52 -4.28
C ALA A 122 2.47 10.64 -5.19
N ASN A 123 1.27 10.42 -5.76
CA ASN A 123 0.55 11.45 -6.49
C ASN A 123 -0.87 11.64 -5.91
N PRO A 124 -1.20 12.80 -5.31
CA PRO A 124 -0.30 13.94 -5.08
C PRO A 124 0.82 13.59 -4.09
N ALA A 125 1.93 14.33 -4.17
CA ALA A 125 3.05 14.17 -3.25
C ALA A 125 2.70 14.71 -1.86
N TYR A 126 3.14 14.00 -0.81
CA TYR A 126 2.95 14.39 0.59
C TYR A 126 4.24 14.95 1.20
N LYS A 127 4.10 15.69 2.30
CA LYS A 127 5.25 16.25 3.02
C LYS A 127 6.02 15.14 3.73
N LYS A 128 7.35 15.29 3.78
CA LYS A 128 8.21 14.52 4.67
C LYS A 128 8.00 14.95 6.12
N SER A 129 8.37 14.09 7.06
CA SER A 129 8.54 14.50 8.46
C SER A 129 9.72 15.45 8.64
N ASN A 130 9.64 16.26 9.69
CA ASN A 130 10.63 17.28 10.04
C ASN A 130 12.07 16.74 10.29
N LYS A 131 12.21 15.44 10.61
CA LYS A 131 13.48 14.73 10.79
C LYS A 131 13.40 13.39 10.05
N PRO A 132 13.52 13.38 8.71
CA PRO A 132 12.98 12.31 7.88
C PRO A 132 13.77 10.99 7.92
N ALA A 133 14.97 10.99 8.53
CA ALA A 133 15.72 9.78 8.86
C ALA A 133 15.39 9.21 10.26
N ARG A 134 14.46 9.79 11.02
CA ARG A 134 14.12 9.31 12.38
C ARG A 134 12.69 8.82 12.45
N ALA A 135 12.48 7.57 12.84
CA ALA A 135 11.14 6.97 12.92
C ALA A 135 10.16 7.74 13.84
N LEU A 136 10.63 8.24 14.99
CA LEU A 136 9.79 9.00 15.92
C LEU A 136 9.52 10.45 15.48
N SER A 137 9.98 10.86 14.30
CA SER A 137 9.70 12.20 13.78
C SER A 137 8.22 12.37 13.41
N PHE A 138 7.58 11.33 12.87
CA PHE A 138 6.15 11.35 12.53
C PHE A 138 5.26 11.58 13.76
N SER A 139 5.67 11.09 14.94
CA SER A 139 4.93 11.33 16.19
C SER A 139 5.17 12.69 16.83
N THR A 140 6.20 13.41 16.39
CA THR A 140 6.57 14.73 16.94
C THR A 140 6.36 15.87 15.95
N ASP A 141 6.01 15.57 14.70
CA ASP A 141 5.68 16.53 13.65
C ASP A 141 4.17 16.72 13.52
N SER A 142 3.58 17.47 14.45
CA SER A 142 2.14 17.76 14.46
C SER A 142 1.67 18.74 13.37
N ILE A 143 2.60 19.25 12.56
CA ILE A 143 2.31 20.15 11.44
C ILE A 143 1.96 19.32 10.21
N ASN A 144 2.86 18.40 9.85
CA ASN A 144 2.70 17.60 8.64
C ASN A 144 1.92 16.30 8.86
N PHE A 145 1.80 15.84 10.11
CA PHE A 145 1.12 14.60 10.44
C PHE A 145 0.09 14.79 11.55
N LYS A 146 -1.02 14.07 11.43
CA LYS A 146 -2.08 13.99 12.43
C LYS A 146 -2.17 12.58 12.97
N LYS A 147 -2.34 12.48 14.28
CA LYS A 147 -2.60 11.20 14.95
C LYS A 147 -4.04 10.79 14.70
N ILE A 148 -4.26 9.50 14.44
CA ILE A 148 -5.58 8.84 14.40
C ILE A 148 -5.67 7.80 15.51
N ASP A 149 -6.89 7.48 15.92
CA ASP A 149 -7.14 6.62 17.09
C ASP A 149 -7.23 5.12 16.76
N SER A 150 -7.50 4.79 15.50
CA SER A 150 -7.69 3.43 15.01
C SER A 150 -6.87 3.16 13.74
N PRO A 151 -6.47 1.90 13.48
CA PRO A 151 -5.69 1.55 12.30
C PRO A 151 -6.52 1.69 11.02
N VAL A 152 -5.96 2.40 10.04
CA VAL A 152 -6.50 2.58 8.69
C VAL A 152 -5.46 2.12 7.69
N TYR A 153 -5.88 1.61 6.54
CA TYR A 153 -4.97 1.25 5.47
C TYR A 153 -4.06 2.44 5.10
N GLY A 154 -2.76 2.18 5.06
CA GLY A 154 -1.73 3.17 4.79
C GLY A 154 -1.40 4.12 5.94
N ALA A 155 -2.04 4.02 7.10
CA ALA A 155 -1.63 4.77 8.27
C ALA A 155 -0.17 4.46 8.63
N ILE A 156 0.56 5.48 9.08
CA ILE A 156 1.96 5.39 9.48
C ILE A 156 1.99 4.96 10.94
N ALA A 157 2.38 3.70 11.19
CA ALA A 157 2.51 3.16 12.54
C ALA A 157 3.91 3.46 13.08
N CYS A 158 4.01 4.23 14.16
CA CYS A 158 5.28 4.55 14.80
C CYS A 158 5.47 3.74 16.08
N PHE A 159 6.59 3.03 16.17
CA PHE A 159 6.96 2.21 17.32
C PHE A 159 8.19 2.76 18.01
N LYS A 160 8.21 2.68 19.35
CA LYS A 160 9.39 2.92 20.17
C LYS A 160 9.99 1.58 20.59
N ARG A 161 11.30 1.42 20.40
CA ARG A 161 12.06 0.25 20.83
C ARG A 161 13.04 0.62 21.93
N LYS A 162 13.72 -0.38 22.51
CA LYS A 162 14.82 -0.15 23.48
C LYS A 162 15.96 0.66 22.85
N LYS A 163 16.25 0.39 21.58
CA LYS A 163 17.21 1.14 20.75
C LYS A 163 16.44 1.74 19.57
N GLY A 164 16.38 3.07 19.52
CA GLY A 164 15.70 3.78 18.43
C GLY A 164 14.17 3.59 18.39
N GLY A 165 13.62 3.79 17.20
CA GLY A 165 12.21 3.56 16.91
C GLY A 165 12.06 3.04 15.50
N HIS A 166 10.84 2.69 15.14
CA HIS A 166 10.52 2.17 13.82
C HIS A 166 9.22 2.72 13.28
N VAL A 167 9.11 2.68 11.96
CA VAL A 167 7.95 3.20 11.27
C VAL A 167 7.68 2.37 10.02
N CYS A 168 6.42 2.04 9.82
CA CYS A 168 5.91 1.23 8.73
C CYS A 168 4.45 1.66 8.42
N PHE A 169 3.89 1.12 7.34
CA PHE A 169 2.51 1.39 6.94
C PHE A 169 1.58 0.26 7.40
N VAL A 170 0.40 0.59 7.90
CA VAL A 170 -0.66 -0.36 8.22
C VAL A 170 -1.27 -0.93 6.94
N VAL A 171 -1.51 -2.24 6.89
CA VAL A 171 -2.09 -2.94 5.74
C VAL A 171 -3.39 -3.62 6.12
N ALA A 172 -3.41 -4.35 7.24
CA ALA A 172 -4.54 -5.17 7.65
C ALA A 172 -4.54 -5.37 9.18
N ASN A 173 -5.65 -5.86 9.73
CA ASN A 173 -5.66 -6.55 11.02
C ASN A 173 -5.10 -7.96 10.85
N SER A 174 -4.37 -8.49 11.84
CA SER A 174 -3.90 -9.87 11.79
C SER A 174 -5.07 -10.85 12.00
N ASP A 175 -5.19 -11.85 11.13
CA ASP A 175 -6.09 -13.00 11.32
C ASP A 175 -5.43 -14.14 12.12
N GLN A 176 -4.11 -14.14 12.26
CA GLN A 176 -3.33 -15.13 13.01
C GLN A 176 -3.23 -14.77 14.50
N THR A 177 -3.06 -13.48 14.81
CA THR A 177 -2.82 -12.99 16.17
C THR A 177 -3.79 -11.87 16.55
N PRO A 178 -4.80 -12.15 17.38
CA PRO A 178 -5.79 -11.16 17.79
C PRO A 178 -5.15 -9.90 18.39
N GLY A 179 -5.55 -8.73 17.87
CA GLY A 179 -5.06 -7.43 18.33
C GLY A 179 -3.72 -6.99 17.73
N ASN A 180 -3.09 -7.81 16.89
CA ASN A 180 -1.97 -7.37 16.05
C ASN A 180 -2.47 -6.77 14.73
N ILE A 181 -1.59 -6.03 14.08
CA ILE A 181 -1.78 -5.48 12.73
C ILE A 181 -0.73 -6.05 11.79
N ILE A 182 -1.07 -6.16 10.52
CA ILE A 182 -0.11 -6.41 9.45
C ILE A 182 0.43 -5.08 8.96
N VAL A 183 1.75 -4.97 8.88
CA VAL A 183 2.44 -3.76 8.44
C VAL A 183 3.38 -4.03 7.27
N LEU A 184 3.47 -3.08 6.35
CA LEU A 184 4.45 -3.03 5.27
C LEU A 184 5.50 -1.97 5.58
N GLY A 185 6.77 -2.35 5.63
CA GLY A 185 7.84 -1.45 6.01
C GLY A 185 9.18 -1.81 5.37
N GLY A 186 10.06 -0.81 5.29
CA GLY A 186 11.47 -0.98 4.97
C GLY A 186 12.31 -1.12 6.23
N ASN A 187 13.48 -1.73 6.10
CA ASN A 187 14.36 -2.10 7.20
C ASN A 187 13.70 -3.03 8.23
N GLN A 188 12.80 -3.90 7.78
CA GLN A 188 12.25 -5.00 8.57
C GLN A 188 13.07 -6.24 8.20
N SER A 189 13.85 -6.81 9.12
CA SER A 189 14.85 -7.84 8.80
C SER A 189 15.69 -7.46 7.56
N ASP A 190 16.23 -6.24 7.60
CA ASP A 190 17.07 -5.63 6.56
C ASP A 190 16.48 -5.63 5.14
N SER A 191 15.15 -5.69 5.00
CA SER A 191 14.45 -5.78 3.72
C SER A 191 13.14 -4.97 3.72
N ILE A 192 12.38 -5.05 2.61
CA ILE A 192 11.01 -4.53 2.50
C ILE A 192 10.06 -5.72 2.49
N ASN A 193 9.16 -5.79 3.47
CA ASN A 193 8.27 -6.95 3.63
C ASN A 193 7.01 -6.62 4.45
N PHE A 194 6.12 -7.60 4.54
CA PHE A 194 4.98 -7.60 5.45
C PHE A 194 5.32 -8.33 6.75
N VAL A 195 4.89 -7.78 7.89
CA VAL A 195 5.11 -8.37 9.22
C VAL A 195 3.81 -8.33 10.03
N ASP A 196 3.49 -9.44 10.70
CA ASP A 196 2.50 -9.46 11.78
C ASP A 196 3.10 -8.79 13.01
N ARG A 197 2.50 -7.68 13.42
CA ARG A 197 3.08 -6.76 14.39
C ARG A 197 2.16 -6.53 15.58
N SER A 198 2.70 -6.85 16.76
CA SER A 198 2.11 -6.43 18.03
C SER A 198 2.14 -4.93 18.23
N LEU A 199 1.06 -4.38 18.78
CA LEU A 199 0.94 -2.98 19.18
C LEU A 199 1.83 -2.60 20.39
N ARG A 200 2.58 -3.56 20.95
CA ARG A 200 3.54 -3.28 22.02
C ARG A 200 4.58 -2.25 21.55
N GLY A 201 4.67 -1.14 22.29
CA GLY A 201 5.58 -0.05 21.96
C GLY A 201 5.07 0.88 20.86
N LEU A 202 3.83 0.70 20.39
CA LEU A 202 3.18 1.66 19.50
C LEU A 202 3.09 3.02 20.21
N VAL A 203 3.65 4.04 19.57
CA VAL A 203 3.58 5.44 20.00
C VAL A 203 2.30 6.08 19.46
N GLY A 204 1.93 5.72 18.24
CA GLY A 204 0.67 6.13 17.62
C GLY A 204 0.61 5.77 16.15
N LEU A 205 -0.57 6.02 15.59
CA LEU A 205 -0.89 5.89 14.18
C LEU A 205 -1.03 7.30 13.62
N TYR A 206 -0.43 7.57 12.48
CA TYR A 206 -0.37 8.91 11.90
C TYR A 206 -0.73 8.89 10.43
N VAL A 207 -1.32 9.98 9.94
CA VAL A 207 -1.54 10.22 8.51
C VAL A 207 -1.06 11.61 8.15
N PRO A 208 -0.71 11.89 6.89
CA PRO A 208 -0.44 13.25 6.47
C PRO A 208 -1.61 14.19 6.79
N THR A 209 -1.33 15.40 7.30
CA THR A 209 -2.38 16.37 7.68
C THR A 209 -3.37 16.63 6.54
N THR A 210 -2.89 16.63 5.29
CA THR A 210 -3.72 16.82 4.09
C THR A 210 -4.62 15.64 3.75
N TYR A 211 -4.31 14.45 4.26
CA TYR A 211 -5.12 13.24 4.09
C TYR A 211 -6.08 13.00 5.27
N PHE A 212 -5.88 13.68 6.40
CA PHE A 212 -6.56 13.39 7.66
C PHE A 212 -8.10 13.30 7.54
N MET A 213 -8.74 14.22 6.83
CA MET A 213 -10.20 14.19 6.65
C MET A 213 -10.70 12.95 5.89
N LEU A 214 -9.91 12.44 4.93
CA LEU A 214 -10.24 11.20 4.22
C LEU A 214 -10.02 9.98 5.11
N ALA A 215 -8.93 9.96 5.90
CA ALA A 215 -8.71 8.90 6.88
C ALA A 215 -9.85 8.79 7.91
N GLU A 216 -10.35 9.92 8.41
CA GLU A 216 -11.48 9.94 9.35
C GLU A 216 -12.78 9.45 8.71
N HIS A 217 -12.99 9.72 7.42
CA HIS A 217 -14.10 9.14 6.68
C HIS A 217 -13.96 7.62 6.57
N ASP A 218 -12.79 7.15 6.14
CA ASP A 218 -12.49 5.72 5.99
C ASP A 218 -12.72 4.95 7.29
N LEU A 219 -12.29 5.51 8.43
CA LEU A 219 -12.51 4.96 9.77
C LEU A 219 -13.98 4.70 10.10
N VAL A 220 -14.88 5.51 9.57
CA VAL A 220 -16.31 5.42 9.82
C VAL A 220 -17.01 4.55 8.77
N SER A 221 -16.51 4.55 7.54
CA SER A 221 -17.17 3.90 6.41
C SER A 221 -16.75 2.45 6.18
N GLU A 222 -15.51 2.09 6.48
CA GLU A 222 -14.95 0.77 6.14
C GLU A 222 -14.08 0.22 7.28
N GLU A 223 -14.26 -1.05 7.62
CA GLU A 223 -13.34 -1.73 8.52
C GLU A 223 -12.04 -2.11 7.79
N LEU A 224 -10.91 -1.96 8.49
CA LEU A 224 -9.63 -2.44 8.00
C LEU A 224 -9.70 -3.96 7.77
N VAL A 225 -9.35 -4.37 6.55
CA VAL A 225 -9.33 -5.78 6.15
C VAL A 225 -8.50 -6.63 7.10
N THR A 226 -8.84 -7.92 7.23
CA THR A 226 -8.05 -8.90 7.97
C THR A 226 -7.19 -9.71 7.02
N GLY A 227 -5.99 -10.11 7.45
CA GLY A 227 -5.16 -11.03 6.69
C GLY A 227 -3.90 -11.48 7.42
N ASN A 228 -3.06 -12.19 6.67
CA ASN A 228 -1.85 -12.85 7.14
C ASN A 228 -0.62 -12.28 6.42
N ALA A 229 0.42 -11.91 7.18
CA ALA A 229 1.67 -11.38 6.63
C ALA A 229 2.35 -12.34 5.65
N ASP A 230 2.32 -13.65 5.90
CA ASP A 230 2.93 -14.66 5.03
C ASP A 230 2.24 -14.71 3.67
N ASP A 231 0.90 -14.58 3.65
CA ASP A 231 0.13 -14.56 2.41
C ASP A 231 0.41 -13.28 1.60
N PHE A 232 0.55 -12.13 2.27
CA PHE A 232 0.94 -10.87 1.63
C PHE A 232 2.38 -10.90 1.09
N ASN A 233 3.31 -11.54 1.80
CA ASN A 233 4.68 -11.74 1.32
C ASN A 233 4.69 -12.69 0.11
N ALA A 234 3.97 -13.81 0.19
CA ALA A 234 3.86 -14.80 -0.87
C ALA A 234 3.26 -14.19 -2.15
N SER A 235 2.25 -13.32 -2.04
CA SER A 235 1.63 -12.66 -3.20
C SER A 235 2.59 -11.76 -3.99
N LEU A 236 3.68 -11.28 -3.37
CA LEU A 236 4.73 -10.51 -4.03
C LEU A 236 6.02 -11.30 -4.28
N ASN A 237 6.03 -12.61 -4.00
CA ASN A 237 7.24 -13.46 -4.02
C ASN A 237 8.35 -12.93 -3.09
N ILE A 238 7.98 -12.37 -1.94
CA ILE A 238 8.91 -11.96 -0.91
C ILE A 238 9.25 -13.21 -0.09
N ASP A 239 10.37 -13.85 -0.42
CA ASP A 239 10.91 -15.00 0.30
C ASP A 239 12.16 -14.57 1.07
N ILE A 240 11.98 -14.21 2.33
CA ILE A 240 13.04 -13.79 3.24
C ILE A 240 12.94 -14.57 4.55
N THR A 241 14.08 -14.80 5.19
CA THR A 241 14.11 -15.37 6.53
C THR A 241 13.86 -14.25 7.52
N THR A 242 12.63 -14.14 8.02
CA THR A 242 12.31 -13.22 9.12
C THR A 242 12.83 -13.82 10.43
N ASP A 243 14.00 -13.37 10.89
CA ASP A 243 14.46 -13.68 12.25
C ASP A 243 13.78 -12.77 13.30
N GLY A 244 12.86 -11.91 12.86
CA GLY A 244 12.21 -10.90 13.69
C GLY A 244 13.14 -9.78 14.16
N SER A 245 14.39 -9.76 13.68
CA SER A 245 15.30 -8.64 13.91
C SER A 245 14.84 -7.46 13.08
N GLU A 246 14.84 -6.30 13.71
CA GLU A 246 14.53 -5.04 13.07
C GLU A 246 15.67 -4.11 13.50
N SER A 247 16.58 -3.77 12.58
CA SER A 247 17.70 -2.87 12.84
C SER A 247 17.21 -1.43 13.15
#